data_AF-A0A7S1RP33-F1
#
_entry.id   AF-A0A7S1RP33-F1
#
_cell.length_a   1.000
_cell.length_b   1.000
_cell.length_c   1.000
_cell.angle_alpha   90.00
_cell.angle_beta   90.00
_cell.angle_gamma   90.00
#
_symmetry.space_group_name_H-M   'P 1'
#
loop_
_entity.id
_entity.type
_entity.pdbx_description
1 polymer ?
#
loop_
_entity_poly.entity_id
_entity_poly.type
_entity_poly.pdbx_seq_one_letter_code
_entity_poly.pdbx_strand_id
1 'polypeptide(L)'
;VQIDVHGYVQSGSAIGKVTSDATSNAAGNASSSAASSVSLQVSSAGGVGTTGLMRELGRALAHPMNDPSDVDGRKHRPYPVLKGLKPFRAANVTKILFLHGDPVHAVLSLYRRGYAAIQVEKLRADRTKTKPFPKTVEEYSKADSELFGMEEHFDSF
;
A
#
# COMPACT_ATOMS: atom_id res chain seq x y z
N VAL A 1 15.42 -8.20 4.28
CA VAL A 1 14.20 -7.55 3.76
C VAL A 1 14.03 -8.01 2.34
N GLN A 2 12.89 -8.60 2.02
CA GLN A 2 12.54 -9.03 0.66
C GLN A 2 11.60 -8.00 0.05
N ILE A 3 11.76 -7.74 -1.24
CA ILE A 3 11.01 -6.72 -1.97
C ILE A 3 10.30 -7.39 -3.15
N ASP A 4 8.98 -7.31 -3.17
CA ASP A 4 8.14 -7.84 -4.24
C ASP A 4 7.44 -6.68 -4.96
N VAL A 5 7.44 -6.70 -6.30
CA VAL A 5 6.90 -5.62 -7.15
C VAL A 5 5.78 -6.17 -8.03
N HIS A 6 4.57 -5.67 -7.83
CA HIS A 6 3.36 -6.09 -8.53
C HIS A 6 2.90 -5.00 -9.51
N GLY A 7 2.56 -5.40 -10.74
CA GLY A 7 1.93 -4.51 -11.72
C GLY A 7 0.45 -4.32 -11.40
N TYR A 8 -0.04 -3.08 -11.45
CA TYR A 8 -1.45 -2.77 -11.20
C TYR A 8 -2.08 -2.13 -12.45
N VAL A 9 -3.19 -2.70 -12.93
CA VAL A 9 -3.97 -2.18 -14.05
C VAL A 9 -5.33 -1.73 -13.54
N GLN A 10 -5.59 -0.41 -13.55
CA GLN A 10 -6.90 0.14 -13.21
C GLN A 10 -7.85 -0.05 -14.40
N SER A 11 -8.76 -1.03 -14.32
CA SER A 11 -9.78 -1.22 -15.36
C SER A 11 -10.82 -0.11 -15.29
N GLY A 12 -10.81 0.80 -16.26
CA GLY A 12 -11.93 1.71 -16.54
C GLY A 12 -11.55 3.18 -16.67
N SER A 13 -11.17 3.59 -17.89
CA SER A 13 -11.44 4.94 -18.36
C SER A 13 -12.54 4.84 -19.40
N ALA A 14 -13.68 5.47 -19.12
CA ALA A 14 -14.84 5.48 -20.01
C ALA A 14 -14.46 6.15 -21.34
N ILE A 15 -14.66 5.42 -22.45
CA ILE A 15 -14.50 5.95 -23.80
C ILE A 15 -15.65 6.92 -24.04
N GLY A 16 -15.37 8.22 -23.88
CA GLY A 16 -16.22 9.28 -24.39
C GLY A 16 -16.23 9.22 -25.92
N LYS A 17 -17.41 9.01 -26.50
CA LYS A 17 -17.68 9.15 -27.95
C LYS A 17 -17.22 10.54 -28.41
N VAL A 18 -16.20 10.60 -29.27
CA VAL A 18 -15.87 11.82 -30.01
C VAL A 18 -16.75 11.87 -31.25
N THR A 19 -17.75 12.76 -31.23
CA THR A 19 -18.41 13.21 -32.46
C THR A 19 -17.46 14.17 -33.18
N SER A 20 -17.07 13.80 -34.40
CA SER A 20 -16.27 14.63 -35.28
C SER A 20 -17.12 15.74 -35.87
N ASP A 21 -16.77 17.00 -35.59
CA ASP A 21 -16.96 18.09 -36.53
C ASP A 21 -15.67 18.91 -36.62
N ALA A 22 -15.26 19.13 -37.87
CA ALA A 22 -13.98 19.66 -38.27
C ALA A 22 -13.89 21.18 -38.10
N THR A 23 -12.73 21.70 -37.70
CA THR A 23 -11.95 22.70 -38.45
C THR A 23 -10.64 23.07 -37.74
N SER A 24 -9.54 22.86 -38.49
CA SER A 24 -8.22 23.53 -38.50
C SER A 24 -7.74 24.36 -37.29
N ASN A 25 -6.55 24.04 -36.75
CA ASN A 25 -5.33 24.79 -37.07
C ASN A 25 -4.05 24.15 -36.54
N ALA A 26 -2.99 24.33 -37.32
CA ALA A 26 -1.66 23.76 -37.18
C ALA A 26 -0.87 24.29 -35.97
N ALA A 27 -0.21 23.39 -35.24
CA ALA A 27 1.04 23.65 -34.52
C ALA A 27 1.78 22.32 -34.32
N GLY A 28 3.11 22.37 -34.43
CA GLY A 28 4.02 21.24 -34.55
C GLY A 28 3.77 20.09 -33.57
N ASN A 29 3.67 18.89 -34.14
CA ASN A 29 3.55 17.63 -33.42
C ASN A 29 4.92 17.25 -32.82
N ALA A 30 5.32 17.94 -31.76
CA ALA A 30 6.25 17.37 -30.80
C ALA A 30 5.42 16.42 -29.93
N SER A 31 5.33 15.16 -30.38
CA SER A 31 4.86 14.05 -29.55
C SER A 31 5.86 13.88 -28.41
N SER A 32 5.73 14.71 -27.37
CA SER A 32 6.17 14.30 -26.05
C SER A 32 5.20 13.19 -25.66
N SER A 33 5.67 11.94 -25.74
CA SER A 33 5.03 10.87 -25.00
C SER A 33 5.00 11.35 -23.55
N ALA A 34 3.86 11.83 -23.08
CA ALA A 34 3.64 12.13 -21.68
C ALA A 34 3.96 10.81 -20.96
N ALA A 35 5.16 10.73 -20.38
CA ALA A 35 5.55 9.60 -19.56
C ALA A 35 4.45 9.51 -18.51
N SER A 36 3.57 8.52 -18.64
CA SER A 36 2.46 8.33 -17.73
C SER A 36 3.09 8.31 -16.34
N SER A 37 2.82 9.32 -15.51
CA SER A 37 3.48 9.46 -14.23
C SER A 37 3.14 8.22 -13.40
N VAL A 38 4.14 7.35 -13.23
CA VAL A 38 3.98 6.10 -12.50
C VAL A 38 3.75 6.48 -11.04
N SER A 39 2.53 6.32 -10.54
CA SER A 39 2.23 6.50 -9.12
C SER A 39 2.46 5.19 -8.39
N LEU A 40 3.36 5.21 -7.40
CA LEU A 40 3.80 4.04 -6.64
C LEU A 40 3.02 3.92 -5.32
N GLN A 41 2.36 2.79 -5.11
CA GLN A 41 1.86 2.42 -3.79
C GLN A 41 2.90 1.56 -3.07
N VAL A 42 3.30 1.95 -1.87
CA VAL A 42 4.14 1.12 -0.99
C VAL A 42 3.28 0.52 0.11
N SER A 43 3.26 -0.80 0.19
CA SER A 43 2.46 -1.57 1.14
C SER A 43 3.33 -2.53 1.96
N SER A 44 2.89 -2.88 3.17
CA SER A 44 3.58 -3.87 4.03
C SER A 44 2.72 -4.27 5.21
N ALA A 45 3.02 -5.42 5.82
CA ALA A 45 2.41 -5.82 7.09
C ALA A 45 2.81 -4.93 8.30
N GLY A 46 3.76 -4.00 8.12
CA GLY A 46 4.33 -3.19 9.20
C GLY A 46 5.48 -3.91 9.90
N GLY A 47 6.21 -3.21 10.77
CA GLY A 47 7.35 -3.80 11.52
C GLY A 47 8.66 -3.96 10.73
N VAL A 48 8.63 -3.94 9.38
CA VAL A 48 9.74 -4.28 8.48
C VAL A 48 10.58 -3.09 7.96
N GLY A 49 10.38 -1.88 8.49
CA GLY A 49 11.17 -0.71 8.09
C GLY A 49 10.63 0.10 6.90
N THR A 50 9.37 -0.10 6.52
CA THR A 50 8.72 0.53 5.36
C THR A 50 8.85 2.05 5.33
N THR A 51 8.63 2.74 6.46
CA THR A 51 8.78 4.20 6.54
C THR A 51 10.22 4.66 6.26
N GLY A 52 11.22 3.92 6.72
CA GLY A 52 12.63 4.23 6.44
C GLY A 52 12.91 4.13 4.95
N LEU A 53 12.51 3.01 4.34
CA LEU A 53 12.65 2.79 2.90
C LEU A 53 11.96 3.90 2.09
N MET A 54 10.70 4.23 2.39
CA MET A 54 9.96 5.27 1.67
C MET A 54 10.63 6.64 1.75
N ARG A 55 11.24 6.99 2.90
CA ARG A 55 11.98 8.25 3.04
C ARG A 55 13.21 8.30 2.16
N GLU A 56 13.97 7.20 2.09
CA GLU A 56 15.14 7.13 1.21
C GLU A 56 14.74 7.10 -0.27
N LEU A 57 13.69 6.34 -0.63
CA LEU A 57 13.14 6.35 -1.99
C LEU A 57 12.65 7.74 -2.41
N GLY A 58 11.96 8.45 -1.52
CA GLY A 58 11.48 9.82 -1.76
C GLY A 58 12.63 10.80 -2.03
N ARG A 59 13.76 10.65 -1.31
CA ARG A 59 14.97 11.45 -1.55
C ARG A 59 15.67 11.08 -2.85
N ALA A 60 15.75 9.79 -3.17
CA ALA A 60 16.52 9.30 -4.30
C ALA A 60 15.80 9.44 -5.66
N LEU A 61 14.50 9.21 -5.71
CA LEU A 61 13.75 9.05 -6.96
C LEU A 61 12.75 10.18 -7.26
N ALA A 62 12.46 11.04 -6.27
CA ALA A 62 11.45 12.10 -6.37
C ALA A 62 10.12 11.63 -7.01
N HIS A 63 9.75 10.36 -6.78
CA HIS A 63 8.61 9.72 -7.43
C HIS A 63 7.34 9.87 -6.58
N PRO A 64 6.17 10.13 -7.19
CA PRO A 64 4.90 10.15 -6.44
C PRO A 64 4.64 8.81 -5.77
N MET A 65 4.46 8.84 -4.44
CA MET A 65 4.15 7.66 -3.63
C MET A 65 3.21 8.00 -2.48
N ASN A 66 2.70 6.98 -1.78
CA ASN A 66 1.90 7.18 -0.58
C ASN A 66 2.68 7.76 0.61
N ASP A 67 1.98 8.21 1.64
CA ASP A 67 2.60 8.98 2.72
C ASP A 67 3.47 8.10 3.65
N PRO A 68 4.74 8.47 3.90
CA PRO A 68 5.64 7.69 4.76
C PRO A 68 5.25 7.70 6.24
N SER A 69 4.40 8.61 6.69
CA SER A 69 3.81 8.65 8.04
C SER A 69 2.44 7.95 8.11
N ASP A 70 1.96 7.38 7.00
CA ASP A 70 0.69 6.63 6.91
C ASP A 70 -0.55 7.47 7.27
N VAL A 71 -0.49 8.79 7.07
CA VAL A 71 -1.66 9.69 7.31
C VAL A 71 -2.80 9.44 6.33
N ASP A 72 -2.49 8.84 5.17
CA ASP A 72 -3.48 8.42 4.17
C ASP A 72 -4.09 7.04 4.47
N GLY A 73 -3.57 6.33 5.47
CA GLY A 73 -4.03 5.02 5.92
C GLY A 73 -3.93 3.91 4.87
N ARG A 74 -3.09 4.07 3.83
CA ARG A 74 -2.99 3.12 2.71
C ARG A 74 -1.97 2.01 2.93
N LYS A 75 -0.93 2.24 3.73
CA LYS A 75 0.31 1.43 3.73
C LYS A 75 0.14 0.01 4.26
N HIS A 76 -0.83 -0.19 5.13
CA HIS A 76 -1.01 -1.41 5.92
C HIS A 76 -2.37 -2.06 5.70
N ARG A 77 -3.07 -1.67 4.65
CA ARG A 77 -4.39 -2.22 4.35
C ARG A 77 -4.23 -3.41 3.41
N PRO A 78 -4.96 -4.52 3.65
CA PRO A 78 -4.99 -5.63 2.72
C PRO A 78 -5.59 -5.13 1.40
N TYR A 79 -5.13 -5.68 0.29
CA TYR A 79 -5.43 -5.15 -1.04
C TYR A 79 -6.94 -5.04 -1.37
N PRO A 80 -7.82 -6.00 -0.98
CA PRO A 80 -9.26 -5.86 -1.16
C PRO A 80 -9.87 -4.62 -0.50
N VAL A 81 -9.33 -4.21 0.65
CA VAL A 81 -9.74 -2.98 1.33
C VAL A 81 -9.10 -1.77 0.66
N LEU A 82 -7.81 -1.87 0.32
CA LEU A 82 -7.02 -0.80 -0.28
C LEU A 82 -7.63 -0.29 -1.60
N LYS A 83 -8.02 -1.20 -2.52
CA LYS A 83 -8.70 -0.83 -3.78
C LYS A 83 -10.05 -0.12 -3.57
N GLY A 84 -10.67 -0.35 -2.42
CA GLY A 84 -11.90 0.29 -1.95
C GLY A 84 -11.70 1.70 -1.37
N LEU A 85 -10.47 2.14 -1.11
CA LEU A 85 -10.20 3.46 -0.53
C LEU A 85 -10.21 4.58 -1.57
N LYS A 86 -10.91 5.68 -1.27
CA LYS A 86 -10.94 6.88 -2.14
C LYS A 86 -9.53 7.46 -2.41
N PRO A 87 -8.63 7.62 -1.41
CA PRO A 87 -7.27 8.10 -1.66
C PRO A 87 -6.48 7.20 -2.61
N PHE A 88 -6.68 5.88 -2.55
CA PHE A 88 -6.00 4.94 -3.44
C PHE A 88 -6.48 5.10 -4.89
N ARG A 89 -7.80 5.14 -5.11
CA ARG A 89 -8.37 5.35 -6.45
C ARG A 89 -8.01 6.71 -7.07
N ALA A 90 -7.95 7.76 -6.25
CA ALA A 90 -7.58 9.10 -6.71
C ALA A 90 -6.09 9.22 -7.08
N ALA A 91 -5.24 8.34 -6.55
CA ALA A 91 -3.79 8.40 -6.75
C ALA A 91 -3.33 7.80 -8.08
N ASN A 92 -4.22 7.22 -8.90
CA ASN A 92 -3.90 6.57 -10.18
C ASN A 92 -2.68 5.63 -10.06
N VAL A 93 -2.69 4.79 -9.02
CA VAL A 93 -1.59 3.84 -8.75
C VAL A 93 -1.40 2.95 -9.97
N THR A 94 -0.15 2.74 -10.38
CA THR A 94 0.20 1.87 -11.53
C THR A 94 1.14 0.73 -11.14
N LYS A 95 1.82 0.87 -10.00
CA LYS A 95 2.71 -0.15 -9.43
C LYS A 95 2.52 -0.24 -7.93
N ILE A 96 2.61 -1.46 -7.41
CA ILE A 96 2.63 -1.71 -5.97
C ILE A 96 4.00 -2.31 -5.61
N LEU A 97 4.66 -1.69 -4.64
CA LEU A 97 5.84 -2.20 -3.98
C LEU A 97 5.41 -2.78 -2.63
N PHE A 98 5.43 -4.10 -2.51
CA PHE A 98 5.16 -4.76 -1.24
C PHE A 98 6.49 -5.04 -0.52
N LEU A 99 6.61 -4.55 0.71
CA LEU A 99 7.78 -4.82 1.55
C LEU A 99 7.48 -5.98 2.49
N HIS A 100 8.19 -7.08 2.29
CA HIS A 100 8.12 -8.28 3.11
C HIS A 100 9.43 -8.52 3.87
N GLY A 101 9.35 -9.22 4.99
CA GLY A 101 10.50 -9.45 5.84
C GLY A 101 10.21 -10.53 6.86
N ASP A 102 11.16 -10.77 7.74
CA ASP A 102 11.00 -11.76 8.81
C ASP A 102 9.80 -11.37 9.70
N PRO A 103 8.75 -12.22 9.75
CA PRO A 103 7.53 -11.92 10.50
C PRO A 103 7.80 -11.85 12.01
N VAL A 104 8.76 -12.62 12.53
CA VAL A 104 9.12 -12.60 13.96
C VAL A 104 9.70 -11.25 14.32
N HIS A 105 10.67 -10.76 13.54
CA HIS A 105 11.25 -9.44 13.74
C HIS A 105 10.22 -8.32 13.57
N ALA A 106 9.28 -8.46 12.63
CA ALA A 106 8.21 -7.49 12.41
C ALA A 106 7.29 -7.37 13.64
N VAL A 107 6.84 -8.50 14.19
CA VAL A 107 6.01 -8.55 15.41
C VAL A 107 6.75 -7.93 16.59
N LEU A 108 8.00 -8.35 16.84
CA LEU A 108 8.82 -7.79 17.92
C LEU A 108 8.99 -6.26 17.79
N SER A 109 9.22 -5.77 16.58
CA SER A 109 9.33 -4.34 16.26
C SER A 109 8.04 -3.56 16.54
N LEU A 110 6.88 -4.17 16.31
CA LEU A 110 5.57 -3.56 16.56
C LEU A 110 5.26 -3.51 18.06
N TYR A 111 5.55 -4.59 18.80
CA TYR A 111 5.42 -4.60 20.26
C TYR A 111 6.33 -3.58 20.94
N ARG A 112 7.62 -3.53 20.58
CA ARG A 112 8.59 -2.60 21.17
C ARG A 112 8.16 -1.12 21.04
N ARG A 113 7.41 -0.78 19.99
CA ARG A 113 6.95 0.59 19.71
C ARG A 113 5.52 0.88 20.18
N GLY A 114 4.86 -0.10 20.82
CA GLY A 114 3.46 0.05 21.24
C GLY A 114 2.46 0.11 20.07
N TYR A 115 2.83 -0.43 18.90
CA TYR A 115 1.99 -0.40 17.70
C TYR A 115 1.29 -1.71 17.37
N ALA A 116 1.48 -2.77 18.17
CA ALA A 116 0.95 -4.09 17.86
C ALA A 116 -0.59 -4.09 17.66
N ALA A 117 -1.35 -3.58 18.62
CA ALA A 117 -2.82 -3.56 18.55
C ALA A 117 -3.35 -2.73 17.37
N ILE A 118 -2.87 -1.49 17.20
CA ILE A 118 -3.31 -0.62 16.09
C ILE A 118 -2.90 -1.18 14.74
N GLN A 119 -1.77 -1.89 14.65
CA GLN A 119 -1.34 -2.49 13.40
C GLN A 119 -2.26 -3.64 12.99
N VAL A 120 -2.68 -4.49 13.92
CA VAL A 120 -3.66 -5.55 13.63
C VAL A 120 -4.99 -5.00 13.10
N GLU A 121 -5.48 -3.89 13.66
CA GLU A 121 -6.68 -3.21 13.15
C GLU A 121 -6.50 -2.65 11.72
N LYS A 122 -5.26 -2.43 11.29
CA LYS A 122 -4.95 -2.01 9.93
C LYS A 122 -4.95 -3.20 8.96
N LEU A 123 -4.29 -4.29 9.34
CA LEU A 123 -4.03 -5.44 8.48
C LEU A 123 -5.26 -6.28 8.16
N ARG A 124 -6.23 -6.30 9.07
CA ARG A 124 -7.40 -7.18 8.95
C ARG A 124 -8.50 -6.57 8.06
N ALA A 125 -8.97 -7.35 7.10
CA ALA A 125 -10.17 -7.02 6.33
C ALA A 125 -11.43 -7.29 7.16
N ASP A 126 -11.39 -8.31 8.01
CA ASP A 126 -12.43 -8.65 8.96
C ASP A 126 -12.32 -7.77 10.21
N ARG A 127 -13.24 -6.80 10.35
CA ARG A 127 -13.30 -5.91 11.52
C ARG A 127 -13.89 -6.58 12.76
N THR A 128 -13.80 -7.91 12.88
CA THR A 128 -14.35 -8.67 14.00
C THR A 128 -13.56 -8.39 15.27
N LYS A 129 -13.92 -7.31 15.97
CA LYS A 129 -13.49 -7.02 17.34
C LYS A 129 -13.99 -8.12 18.27
N THR A 130 -13.16 -9.08 18.69
CA THR A 130 -13.69 -10.10 19.63
C THR A 130 -12.72 -10.70 20.65
N LYS A 131 -11.47 -10.24 20.81
CA LYS A 131 -10.64 -10.59 21.98
C LYS A 131 -9.76 -9.41 22.42
N PRO A 132 -9.45 -9.27 23.72
CA PRO A 132 -8.41 -8.36 24.15
C PRO A 132 -7.11 -8.73 23.43
N PHE A 133 -6.52 -7.76 22.74
CA PHE A 133 -5.27 -7.97 22.02
C PHE A 133 -4.12 -8.14 23.03
N PRO A 134 -3.21 -9.12 22.85
CA PRO A 134 -2.10 -9.35 23.78
C PRO A 134 -1.24 -8.10 23.96
N LYS A 135 -0.96 -7.74 25.21
CA LYS A 135 -0.20 -6.53 25.58
C LYS A 135 1.30 -6.73 25.46
N THR A 136 1.77 -7.97 25.63
CA THR A 136 3.19 -8.33 25.50
C THR A 136 3.42 -9.39 24.43
N VAL A 137 4.69 -9.54 24.02
CA VAL A 137 5.11 -10.58 23.07
C VAL A 137 4.91 -11.97 23.67
N GLU A 138 5.11 -12.12 24.98
CA GLU A 138 4.94 -13.38 25.70
C GLU A 138 3.47 -13.79 25.82
N GLU A 139 2.56 -12.84 25.93
CA GLU A 139 1.12 -13.11 25.82
C GLU A 139 0.75 -13.48 24.39
N TYR A 140 1.33 -12.78 23.40
CA TYR A 140 1.12 -13.04 21.98
C TYR A 140 1.58 -14.44 21.56
N SER A 141 2.74 -14.89 22.02
CA SER A 141 3.29 -16.20 21.69
C SER A 141 2.47 -17.37 22.24
N LYS A 142 1.58 -17.10 23.21
CA LYS A 142 0.65 -18.07 23.79
C LYS A 142 -0.74 -18.00 23.18
N ALA A 143 -0.98 -17.11 22.21
CA ALA A 143 -2.27 -17.01 21.55
C ALA A 143 -2.52 -18.26 20.70
N ASP A 144 -3.77 -18.74 20.71
CA ASP A 144 -4.18 -19.93 19.94
C ASP A 144 -4.23 -19.70 18.41
N SER A 145 -3.97 -18.46 17.96
CA SER A 145 -4.07 -18.05 16.56
C SER A 145 -3.12 -16.90 16.25
N GLU A 146 -2.61 -16.84 15.02
CA GLU A 146 -1.86 -15.69 14.49
C GLU A 146 -2.80 -14.49 14.33
N LEU A 147 -2.57 -13.42 15.09
CA LEU A 147 -3.54 -12.31 15.19
C LEU A 147 -3.31 -11.19 14.17
N PHE A 148 -2.09 -11.04 13.64
CA PHE A 148 -1.79 -9.99 12.66
C PHE A 148 -2.35 -10.32 11.27
N GLY A 149 -2.57 -11.60 10.94
CA GLY A 149 -2.96 -12.05 9.61
C GLY A 149 -1.88 -11.74 8.57
N MET A 150 -0.60 -11.91 8.90
CA MET A 150 0.49 -11.43 8.02
C MET A 150 0.53 -12.16 6.67
N GLU A 151 0.32 -13.48 6.69
CA GLU A 151 0.29 -14.32 5.49
C GLU A 151 -0.91 -13.96 4.60
N GLU A 152 -2.13 -13.94 5.17
CA GLU A 152 -3.34 -13.51 4.45
C GLU A 152 -3.22 -12.08 3.89
N HIS A 153 -2.60 -11.17 4.63
CA HIS A 153 -2.33 -9.82 4.15
C HIS A 153 -1.37 -9.82 2.96
N PHE A 154 -0.29 -10.62 2.99
CA PHE A 154 0.65 -10.74 1.89
C PHE A 154 -0.02 -11.33 0.64
N ASP A 155 -0.72 -12.46 0.80
CA ASP A 155 -1.40 -13.17 -0.29
C ASP A 155 -2.50 -12.34 -0.97
N SER A 156 -2.94 -11.26 -0.32
CA SER A 156 -3.93 -10.36 -0.89
C SER A 156 -3.42 -9.50 -2.06
N PHE A 157 -2.09 -9.32 -2.20
CA PHE A 157 -1.43 -8.44 -3.19
C PHE A 157 -0.91 -9.18 -4.42
#